data_AF-A0A3R6DNH2-F1
#
_entry.id   AF-A0A3R6DNH2-F1
#
_cell.length_a   1.000
_cell.length_b   1.000
_cell.length_c   1.000
_cell.angle_alpha   90.00
_cell.angle_beta   90.00
_cell.angle_gamma   90.00
#
_symmetry.space_group_name_H-M   'P 1'
#
loop_
_entity.id
_entity.type
_entity.pdbx_description
1 polymer ?
#
loop_
_entity_poly.entity_id
_entity_poly.type
_entity_poly.pdbx_seq_one_letter_code
_entity_poly.pdbx_strand_id
1 'polypeptide(L)'
;MITDETRTSIKKIYGMLWDVLALYEKTERYNRIPENEKETELDIWDFMGDKLLDVRKETATAFLGNGELCNKMEQVIDETEQFVRSYEMPGVVKRWKSINPKIIYFDCAFDLMEECPESYKEISRGLTDMRLSCYPDEELIENRKNYFAEIKQKNEESNLKYSETRIFQNELLNTLTLVFQNDFGEYL
;
A
#
# COMPACT_ATOMS: atom_id res chain seq x y z
N MET A 1 26.60 -15.63 -7.80
CA MET A 1 27.04 -14.92 -6.58
C MET A 1 26.24 -13.64 -6.51
N ILE A 2 25.53 -13.43 -5.41
CA ILE A 2 24.84 -12.17 -5.15
C ILE A 2 25.93 -11.17 -4.74
N THR A 3 26.05 -10.07 -5.47
CA THR A 3 27.01 -9.03 -5.11
C THR A 3 26.44 -8.20 -3.97
N ASP A 4 27.28 -7.79 -3.02
CA ASP A 4 26.86 -6.86 -1.95
C ASP A 4 26.26 -5.56 -2.53
N GLU A 5 26.69 -5.20 -3.74
CA GLU A 5 26.11 -4.11 -4.55
C GLU A 5 24.64 -4.36 -4.91
N THR A 6 24.27 -5.56 -5.38
CA THR A 6 22.88 -5.90 -5.72
C THR A 6 21.97 -5.77 -4.49
N ARG A 7 22.39 -6.32 -3.35
CA ARG A 7 21.64 -6.22 -2.09
C ARG A 7 21.46 -4.76 -1.66
N THR A 8 22.52 -3.97 -1.77
CA THR A 8 22.51 -2.55 -1.40
C THR A 8 21.53 -1.77 -2.28
N SER A 9 21.54 -2.01 -3.58
CA SER A 9 20.61 -1.39 -4.53
C SER A 9 19.16 -1.76 -4.24
N ILE A 10 18.85 -3.03 -3.99
CA ILE A 10 17.51 -3.50 -3.63
C ILE A 10 17.02 -2.79 -2.35
N LYS A 11 17.86 -2.71 -1.32
CA LYS A 11 17.52 -2.01 -0.06
C LYS A 11 17.31 -0.51 -0.26
N LYS A 12 18.08 0.13 -1.14
CA LYS A 12 17.93 1.54 -1.48
C LYS A 12 16.58 1.80 -2.16
N ILE A 13 16.24 1.02 -3.18
CA ILE A 13 14.97 1.16 -3.91
C ILE A 13 13.77 0.85 -3.01
N TYR A 14 13.88 -0.18 -2.17
CA TYR A 14 12.91 -0.46 -1.10
C TYR A 14 12.65 0.78 -0.23
N GLY A 15 13.72 1.44 0.24
CA GLY A 15 13.61 2.65 1.06
C GLY A 15 12.88 3.79 0.33
N MET A 16 13.17 3.99 -0.96
CA MET A 16 12.50 5.03 -1.76
C MET A 16 11.00 4.74 -1.93
N LEU A 17 10.61 3.49 -2.21
CA LEU A 17 9.21 3.10 -2.29
C LEU A 17 8.51 3.20 -0.91
N TRP A 18 9.23 2.85 0.16
CA TRP A 18 8.74 3.02 1.52
C TRP A 18 8.44 4.48 1.81
N ASP A 19 9.32 5.41 1.43
CA ASP A 19 9.11 6.84 1.60
C ASP A 19 7.88 7.36 0.82
N VAL A 20 7.66 6.86 -0.41
CA VAL A 20 6.46 7.16 -1.21
C VAL A 20 5.19 6.70 -0.48
N LEU A 21 5.17 5.47 0.03
CA LEU A 21 4.01 4.94 0.77
C LEU A 21 3.82 5.64 2.13
N ALA A 22 4.90 6.06 2.78
CA ALA A 22 4.86 6.74 4.07
C ALA A 22 4.27 8.15 4.02
N LEU A 23 4.07 8.71 2.83
CA LEU A 23 3.38 9.98 2.60
C LEU A 23 1.86 9.87 2.71
N TYR A 24 1.28 8.66 2.76
CA TYR A 24 -0.16 8.44 2.71
C TYR A 24 -0.95 9.31 3.70
N GLU A 25 -0.64 9.27 5.00
CA GLU A 25 -1.35 10.09 5.99
C GLU A 25 -1.10 11.59 5.80
N LYS A 26 0.16 11.99 5.54
CA LYS A 26 0.56 13.41 5.42
C LYS A 26 -0.03 14.11 4.19
N THR A 27 -0.37 13.35 3.17
CA THR A 27 -0.94 13.84 1.91
C THR A 27 -2.47 13.72 1.86
N GLU A 28 -3.11 13.43 3.00
CA GLU A 28 -4.54 13.12 3.06
C GLU A 28 -4.93 12.05 2.02
N ARG A 29 -4.20 10.93 2.02
CA ARG A 29 -4.40 9.81 1.08
C ARG A 29 -4.09 10.19 -0.37
N TYR A 30 -2.97 10.88 -0.58
CA TYR A 30 -2.51 11.40 -1.88
C TYR A 30 -3.46 12.41 -2.55
N ASN A 31 -4.25 13.14 -1.75
CA ASN A 31 -5.12 14.21 -2.26
C ASN A 31 -4.51 15.60 -2.11
N ARG A 32 -3.45 15.76 -1.31
CA ARG A 32 -2.81 17.05 -1.02
C ARG A 32 -1.29 16.95 -0.91
N ILE A 33 -0.61 18.02 -1.31
CA ILE A 33 0.84 18.15 -1.11
C ILE A 33 1.14 18.35 0.39
N PRO A 34 2.17 17.68 0.94
CA PRO A 34 2.57 17.89 2.33
C PRO A 34 2.87 19.35 2.62
N GLU A 35 2.51 19.84 3.81
CA GLU A 35 2.61 21.27 4.12
C GLU A 35 4.02 21.85 4.00
N ASN A 36 5.03 21.03 4.30
CA ASN A 36 6.44 21.39 4.21
C ASN A 36 6.98 21.43 2.77
N GLU A 37 6.19 21.03 1.77
CA GLU A 37 6.54 20.99 0.34
C GLU A 37 5.63 21.93 -0.47
N LYS A 38 4.74 22.70 0.18
CA LYS A 38 3.75 23.58 -0.48
C LYS A 38 4.36 24.72 -1.32
N GLU A 39 5.67 24.94 -1.24
CA GLU A 39 6.37 25.93 -2.06
C GLU A 39 6.53 25.49 -3.53
N THR A 40 6.21 24.23 -3.86
CA THR A 40 6.17 23.76 -5.25
C THR A 40 4.90 24.23 -5.96
N GLU A 41 5.02 24.76 -7.19
CA GLU A 41 3.87 25.03 -8.08
C GLU A 41 3.22 23.74 -8.64
N LEU A 42 3.75 22.57 -8.30
CA LEU A 42 3.26 21.27 -8.75
C LEU A 42 1.87 20.97 -8.18
N ASP A 43 1.09 20.18 -8.90
CA ASP A 43 -0.05 19.50 -8.31
C ASP A 43 0.38 18.19 -7.62
N ILE A 44 -0.54 17.54 -6.91
CA ILE A 44 -0.24 16.29 -6.19
C ILE A 44 0.17 15.14 -7.12
N TRP A 45 -0.31 15.13 -8.36
CA TRP A 45 0.01 14.09 -9.35
C TRP A 45 1.41 14.23 -9.87
N ASP A 46 1.82 15.46 -10.18
CA ASP A 46 3.19 15.77 -10.58
C ASP A 46 4.15 15.50 -9.42
N PHE A 47 3.80 15.93 -8.20
CA PHE A 47 4.61 15.68 -7.00
C PHE A 47 4.84 14.18 -6.74
N MET A 48 3.78 13.36 -6.78
CA MET A 48 3.91 11.91 -6.59
C MET A 48 4.56 11.23 -7.80
N GLY A 49 4.30 11.74 -9.01
CA GLY A 49 4.90 11.28 -10.26
C GLY A 49 6.42 11.46 -10.27
N ASP A 50 6.91 12.62 -9.84
CA ASP A 50 8.35 12.90 -9.74
C ASP A 50 9.04 11.96 -8.77
N LYS A 51 8.43 11.69 -7.60
CA LYS A 51 8.98 10.73 -6.63
C LYS A 51 9.10 9.33 -7.23
N LEU A 52 8.06 8.85 -7.94
CA LEU A 52 8.09 7.54 -8.60
C LEU A 52 9.08 7.50 -9.76
N LEU A 53 9.20 8.59 -10.53
CA LEU A 53 10.18 8.72 -11.61
C LEU A 53 11.61 8.61 -11.08
N ASP A 54 11.90 9.17 -9.90
CA ASP A 54 13.20 9.02 -9.26
C ASP A 54 13.48 7.57 -8.85
N VAL A 55 12.47 6.82 -8.38
CA VAL A 55 12.61 5.37 -8.14
C VAL A 55 12.94 4.62 -9.43
N ARG A 56 12.27 4.94 -10.54
CA ARG A 56 12.53 4.30 -11.85
C ARG A 56 13.93 4.61 -12.36
N LYS A 57 14.40 5.86 -12.27
CA LYS A 57 15.76 6.25 -12.65
C LYS A 57 16.81 5.49 -11.83
N GLU A 58 16.59 5.37 -10.52
CA GLU A 58 17.49 4.61 -9.65
C GLU A 58 17.52 3.13 -10.03
N THR A 59 16.34 2.54 -10.26
CA THR A 59 16.19 1.13 -10.67
C THR A 59 16.90 0.82 -11.98
N ALA A 60 16.68 1.63 -13.02
CA ALA A 60 17.31 1.47 -14.32
C ALA A 60 18.84 1.60 -14.25
N THR A 61 19.35 2.47 -13.37
CA THR A 61 20.79 2.65 -13.17
C THR A 61 21.39 1.49 -12.39
N ALA A 62 20.76 1.08 -11.29
CA ALA A 62 21.25 0.05 -10.40
C ALA A 62 21.28 -1.35 -11.01
N PHE A 63 20.35 -1.66 -11.92
CA PHE A 63 20.24 -2.96 -12.58
C PHE A 63 20.57 -2.89 -14.07
N LEU A 64 21.37 -1.92 -14.49
CA LEU A 64 21.82 -1.81 -15.87
C LEU A 64 22.50 -3.10 -16.33
N GLY A 65 21.94 -3.74 -17.36
CA GLY A 65 22.42 -5.03 -17.87
C GLY A 65 21.85 -6.27 -17.16
N ASN A 66 21.06 -6.11 -16.09
CA ASN A 66 20.30 -7.18 -15.46
C ASN A 66 18.79 -6.97 -15.67
N GLY A 67 18.30 -7.37 -16.85
CA GLY A 67 16.90 -7.17 -17.24
C GLY A 67 15.90 -7.91 -16.35
N GLU A 68 16.28 -9.05 -15.76
CA GLU A 68 15.39 -9.81 -14.87
C GLU A 68 15.10 -9.05 -13.57
N LEU A 69 16.16 -8.61 -12.86
CA LEU A 69 16.00 -7.81 -11.65
C LEU A 69 15.32 -6.47 -11.93
N CYS A 70 15.67 -5.83 -13.04
CA CYS A 70 15.05 -4.57 -13.46
C CYS A 70 13.53 -4.77 -13.65
N ASN A 71 13.10 -5.75 -14.45
CA ASN A 71 11.68 -6.01 -14.69
C ASN A 71 10.91 -6.36 -13.41
N LYS A 72 11.53 -7.15 -12.51
CA LYS A 72 10.91 -7.51 -11.24
C LYS A 72 10.71 -6.28 -10.34
N MET A 73 11.68 -5.37 -10.32
CA MET A 73 11.57 -4.12 -9.56
C MET A 73 10.55 -3.17 -10.20
N GLU A 74 10.57 -3.01 -11.52
CA GLU A 74 9.60 -2.20 -12.26
C GLU A 74 8.17 -2.66 -12.01
N GLN A 75 7.93 -3.98 -11.89
CA GLN A 75 6.61 -4.48 -11.49
C GLN A 75 6.16 -3.93 -10.13
N VAL A 76 7.06 -3.91 -9.12
CA VAL A 76 6.71 -3.36 -7.80
C VAL A 76 6.46 -1.85 -7.88
N ILE A 77 7.22 -1.12 -8.70
CA ILE A 77 7.01 0.31 -8.93
C ILE A 77 5.66 0.56 -9.61
N ASP A 78 5.30 -0.20 -10.64
CA ASP A 78 4.02 -0.10 -11.34
C ASP A 78 2.83 -0.38 -10.40
N GLU A 79 2.95 -1.41 -9.55
CA GLU A 79 1.93 -1.75 -8.56
C GLU A 79 1.77 -0.66 -7.49
N THR A 80 2.88 -0.03 -7.10
CA THR A 80 2.89 1.14 -6.19
C THR A 80 2.23 2.34 -6.85
N GLU A 81 2.57 2.65 -8.11
CA GLU A 81 1.98 3.75 -8.87
C GLU A 81 0.47 3.56 -9.04
N GLN A 82 0.03 2.34 -9.37
CA GLN A 82 -1.39 2.01 -9.47
C GLN A 82 -2.11 2.32 -8.15
N PHE A 83 -1.54 1.90 -7.01
CA PHE A 83 -2.14 2.19 -5.70
C PHE A 83 -2.23 3.70 -5.45
N VAL A 84 -1.13 4.45 -5.65
CA VAL A 84 -1.09 5.91 -5.45
C VAL A 84 -2.15 6.63 -6.28
N ARG A 85 -2.49 6.11 -7.47
CA ARG A 85 -3.48 6.68 -8.39
C ARG A 85 -4.90 6.10 -8.26
N SER A 86 -5.12 5.11 -7.39
CA SER A 86 -6.37 4.32 -7.38
C SER A 86 -7.56 5.01 -6.70
N TYR A 87 -7.37 6.06 -5.89
CA TYR A 87 -8.41 6.73 -5.08
C TYR A 87 -9.31 5.78 -4.24
N GLU A 88 -8.87 4.54 -4.00
CA GLU A 88 -9.63 3.51 -3.30
C GLU A 88 -8.87 3.04 -2.04
N MET A 89 -9.60 2.53 -1.04
CA MET A 89 -9.02 1.88 0.14
C MET A 89 -9.53 0.43 0.24
N PRO A 90 -8.63 -0.58 0.24
CA PRO A 90 -7.17 -0.44 0.30
C PRO A 90 -6.53 -0.07 -1.04
N GLY A 91 -7.24 -0.09 -2.18
CA GLY A 91 -6.74 0.38 -3.49
C GLY A 91 -5.54 -0.37 -4.09
N VAL A 92 -4.93 -1.30 -3.35
CA VAL A 92 -3.77 -2.07 -3.76
C VAL A 92 -4.12 -3.14 -4.79
N VAL A 93 -3.11 -3.53 -5.58
CA VAL A 93 -3.24 -4.61 -6.58
C VAL A 93 -3.55 -5.97 -5.95
N LYS A 94 -4.20 -6.84 -6.73
CA LYS A 94 -4.57 -8.21 -6.29
C LYS A 94 -3.38 -9.01 -5.77
N ARG A 95 -2.20 -8.82 -6.36
CA ARG A 95 -0.97 -9.50 -5.97
C ARG A 95 -0.57 -9.15 -4.54
N TRP A 96 -0.63 -7.89 -4.15
CA TRP A 96 -0.32 -7.43 -2.79
C TRP A 96 -1.33 -7.98 -1.78
N LYS A 97 -2.62 -8.03 -2.14
CA LYS A 97 -3.66 -8.69 -1.33
C LYS A 97 -3.38 -10.18 -1.11
N SER A 98 -2.78 -10.85 -2.10
CA SER A 98 -2.43 -12.27 -2.00
C SER A 98 -1.21 -12.50 -1.09
N ILE A 99 -0.22 -11.59 -1.16
CA ILE A 99 1.00 -11.65 -0.32
C ILE A 99 0.70 -11.26 1.13
N ASN A 100 -0.15 -10.25 1.33
CA ASN A 100 -0.64 -9.85 2.64
C ASN A 100 -2.17 -9.75 2.66
N PRO A 101 -2.87 -10.85 3.01
CA PRO A 101 -4.33 -10.84 3.09
C PRO A 101 -4.90 -9.83 4.10
N LYS A 102 -4.13 -9.46 5.12
CA LYS A 102 -4.59 -8.54 6.18
C LYS A 102 -4.88 -7.13 5.66
N ILE A 103 -4.29 -6.72 4.54
CA ILE A 103 -4.57 -5.41 3.95
C ILE A 103 -6.04 -5.28 3.49
N ILE A 104 -6.73 -6.40 3.27
CA ILE A 104 -8.16 -6.41 2.92
C ILE A 104 -9.03 -5.92 4.08
N TYR A 105 -8.58 -6.01 5.34
CA TYR A 105 -9.37 -5.58 6.51
C TYR A 105 -9.72 -4.09 6.52
N PHE A 106 -9.07 -3.30 5.67
CA PHE A 106 -9.31 -1.87 5.46
C PHE A 106 -10.24 -1.56 4.28
N ASP A 107 -10.86 -2.58 3.68
CA ASP A 107 -11.82 -2.40 2.59
C ASP A 107 -13.12 -1.76 3.09
N CYS A 108 -13.67 -0.83 2.30
CA CYS A 108 -14.92 -0.16 2.64
C CYS A 108 -16.13 -1.11 2.70
N ALA A 109 -16.02 -2.33 2.14
CA ALA A 109 -17.07 -3.35 2.24
C ALA A 109 -17.47 -3.66 3.69
N PHE A 110 -16.51 -3.64 4.64
CA PHE A 110 -16.81 -3.88 6.05
C PHE A 110 -17.65 -2.74 6.66
N ASP A 111 -17.24 -1.50 6.42
CA ASP A 111 -17.93 -0.33 6.95
C ASP A 111 -19.31 -0.20 6.31
N LEU A 112 -19.43 -0.47 5.00
CA LEU A 112 -20.72 -0.47 4.31
C LEU A 112 -21.67 -1.55 4.86
N MET A 113 -21.15 -2.72 5.19
CA MET A 113 -21.96 -3.80 5.79
C MET A 113 -22.48 -3.42 7.18
N GLU A 114 -21.69 -2.69 7.98
CA GLU A 114 -22.02 -2.28 9.35
C GLU A 114 -22.92 -1.03 9.39
N GLU A 115 -22.59 0.00 8.61
CA GLU A 115 -23.25 1.31 8.63
C GLU A 115 -24.43 1.41 7.67
N CYS A 116 -24.34 0.77 6.50
CA CYS A 116 -25.31 0.86 5.40
C CYS A 116 -25.70 -0.52 4.84
N PRO A 117 -26.23 -1.44 5.67
CA PRO A 117 -26.43 -2.85 5.31
C PRO A 117 -27.36 -3.06 4.10
N GLU A 118 -28.30 -2.14 3.83
CA GLU A 118 -29.17 -2.25 2.66
C GLU A 118 -28.41 -1.96 1.36
N SER A 119 -27.58 -0.91 1.34
CA SER A 119 -26.71 -0.62 0.20
C SER A 119 -25.71 -1.75 -0.05
N TYR A 120 -25.14 -2.33 1.01
CA TYR A 120 -24.29 -3.53 0.88
C TYR A 120 -25.04 -4.70 0.23
N LYS A 121 -26.30 -4.96 0.63
CA LYS A 121 -27.14 -6.01 0.03
C LYS A 121 -27.47 -5.74 -1.43
N GLU A 122 -27.76 -4.50 -1.81
CA GLU A 122 -28.03 -4.14 -3.20
C GLU A 122 -26.80 -4.37 -4.09
N ILE A 123 -25.63 -3.91 -3.64
CA ILE A 123 -24.36 -4.11 -4.37
C ILE A 123 -24.02 -5.61 -4.46
N SER A 124 -24.10 -6.36 -3.36
CA SER A 124 -23.78 -7.80 -3.35
C SER A 124 -24.73 -8.65 -4.18
N ARG A 125 -25.97 -8.20 -4.39
CA ARG A 125 -26.94 -8.83 -5.29
C ARG A 125 -26.81 -8.40 -6.76
N GLY A 126 -25.89 -7.49 -7.06
CA GLY A 126 -25.71 -6.95 -8.41
C GLY A 126 -26.87 -6.06 -8.88
N LEU A 127 -27.58 -5.42 -7.94
CA LEU A 127 -28.67 -4.49 -8.24
C LEU A 127 -28.18 -3.07 -8.56
N THR A 128 -26.86 -2.84 -8.49
CA THR A 128 -26.20 -1.58 -8.82
C THR A 128 -24.99 -1.84 -9.73
N ASP A 129 -24.50 -0.79 -10.40
CA ASP A 129 -23.27 -0.87 -11.22
C ASP A 129 -21.98 -0.84 -10.38
N MET A 130 -22.09 -0.58 -9.07
CA MET A 130 -20.95 -0.57 -8.15
C MET A 130 -20.47 -1.99 -7.87
N ARG A 131 -19.16 -2.14 -7.67
CA ARG A 131 -18.54 -3.41 -7.27
C ARG A 131 -17.61 -3.18 -6.10
N LEU A 132 -17.72 -4.02 -5.09
CA LEU A 132 -16.80 -4.02 -3.97
C LEU A 132 -15.55 -4.83 -4.33
N SER A 133 -14.42 -4.46 -3.73
CA SER A 133 -13.16 -5.16 -3.95
C SER A 133 -13.13 -6.51 -3.22
N CYS A 134 -13.91 -6.66 -2.15
CA CYS A 134 -14.19 -7.91 -1.47
C CYS A 134 -15.66 -8.00 -0.99
N TYR A 135 -16.10 -9.22 -0.68
CA TYR A 135 -17.39 -9.49 -0.06
C TYR A 135 -17.13 -10.31 1.20
N PRO A 136 -17.06 -9.68 2.39
CA PRO A 136 -16.68 -10.37 3.62
C PRO A 136 -17.63 -11.51 3.98
N ASP A 137 -17.06 -12.67 4.28
CA ASP A 137 -17.76 -13.79 4.93
C ASP A 137 -17.56 -13.75 6.46
N GLU A 138 -18.20 -14.68 7.16
CA GLU A 138 -18.13 -14.75 8.63
C GLU A 138 -16.68 -14.87 9.14
N GLU A 139 -15.86 -15.67 8.46
CA GLU A 139 -14.44 -15.87 8.81
C GLU A 139 -13.66 -14.56 8.67
N LEU A 140 -13.81 -13.87 7.55
CA LEU A 140 -13.09 -12.61 7.28
C LEU A 140 -13.53 -11.51 8.27
N ILE A 141 -14.80 -11.48 8.64
CA ILE A 141 -15.34 -10.55 9.65
C ILE A 141 -14.72 -10.82 11.02
N GLU A 142 -14.64 -12.09 11.45
CA GLU A 142 -14.02 -12.45 12.73
C GLU A 142 -12.53 -12.12 12.74
N ASN A 143 -11.82 -12.46 11.65
CA ASN A 143 -10.40 -12.17 11.50
C ASN A 143 -10.11 -10.66 11.55
N ARG A 144 -10.94 -9.83 10.89
CA ARG A 144 -10.85 -8.37 10.97
C ARG A 144 -11.01 -7.87 12.40
N LYS A 145 -12.02 -8.36 13.13
CA LYS A 145 -12.28 -7.97 14.53
C LYS A 145 -11.08 -8.28 15.42
N ASN A 146 -10.53 -9.49 15.30
CA ASN A 146 -9.35 -9.90 16.05
C ASN A 146 -8.13 -9.04 15.71
N TYR A 147 -7.90 -8.77 14.43
CA TYR A 147 -6.80 -7.91 13.97
C TYR A 147 -6.86 -6.50 14.57
N PHE A 148 -8.02 -5.83 14.53
CA PHE A 148 -8.15 -4.49 15.09
C PHE A 148 -8.13 -4.48 16.62
N ALA A 149 -8.61 -5.54 17.28
CA ALA A 149 -8.51 -5.70 18.72
C ALA A 149 -7.04 -5.78 19.18
N GLU A 150 -6.20 -6.57 18.48
CA GLU A 150 -4.76 -6.65 18.76
C GLU A 150 -4.05 -5.30 18.57
N ILE A 151 -4.39 -4.55 17.52
CA ILE A 151 -3.81 -3.23 17.27
C ILE A 151 -4.21 -2.25 18.38
N LYS A 152 -5.49 -2.26 18.76
CA LYS A 152 -5.98 -1.41 19.84
C LYS A 152 -5.25 -1.70 21.15
N GLN A 153 -5.11 -2.98 21.50
CA GLN A 153 -4.37 -3.39 22.69
C GLN A 153 -2.91 -2.89 22.66
N LYS A 154 -2.17 -3.11 21.55
CA LYS A 154 -0.78 -2.65 21.41
C LYS A 154 -0.65 -1.13 21.53
N ASN A 155 -1.59 -0.39 20.94
CA ASN A 155 -1.62 1.06 21.01
C ASN A 155 -1.89 1.55 22.44
N GLU A 156 -2.80 0.91 23.17
CA GLU A 156 -3.08 1.23 24.58
C GLU A 156 -1.87 0.94 25.48
N GLU A 157 -1.25 -0.24 25.36
CA GLU A 157 -0.07 -0.64 26.12
C GLU A 157 1.12 0.29 25.90
N SER A 158 1.28 0.79 24.67
CA SER A 158 2.38 1.67 24.28
C SER A 158 2.02 3.17 24.34
N ASN A 159 0.82 3.51 24.81
CA ASN A 159 0.28 4.88 24.83
C ASN A 159 0.39 5.61 23.46
N LEU A 160 0.16 4.88 22.37
CA LEU A 160 0.17 5.39 20.99
C LEU A 160 -1.24 5.84 20.60
N LYS A 161 -1.34 7.01 19.95
CA LYS A 161 -2.62 7.58 19.46
C LYS A 161 -2.67 7.56 17.93
N TYR A 162 -2.65 6.37 17.34
CA TYR A 162 -2.73 6.24 15.89
C TYR A 162 -4.16 6.42 15.37
N SER A 163 -4.29 7.19 14.29
CA SER A 163 -5.51 7.28 13.50
C SER A 163 -5.73 5.99 12.69
N GLU A 164 -6.94 5.74 12.20
CA GLU A 164 -7.19 4.64 11.25
C GLU A 164 -6.35 4.77 9.99
N THR A 165 -6.18 6.00 9.48
CA THR A 165 -5.31 6.29 8.34
C THR A 165 -3.85 5.89 8.62
N ARG A 166 -3.35 6.14 9.83
CA ARG A 166 -2.00 5.71 10.25
C ARG A 166 -1.90 4.20 10.38
N ILE A 167 -2.94 3.54 10.91
CA ILE A 167 -2.96 2.09 11.03
C ILE A 167 -2.92 1.44 9.63
N PHE A 168 -3.72 1.95 8.68
CA PHE A 168 -3.66 1.49 7.29
C PHE A 168 -2.30 1.74 6.65
N GLN A 169 -1.73 2.94 6.83
CA GLN A 169 -0.38 3.24 6.35
C GLN A 169 0.65 2.24 6.89
N ASN A 170 0.57 1.87 8.18
CA ASN A 170 1.48 0.88 8.76
C ASN A 170 1.32 -0.50 8.10
N GLU A 171 0.08 -0.95 7.84
CA GLU A 171 -0.17 -2.23 7.15
C GLU A 171 0.27 -2.17 5.68
N LEU A 172 0.13 -1.04 5.01
CA LEU A 172 0.61 -0.80 3.66
C LEU A 172 2.15 -0.90 3.58
N LEU A 173 2.87 -0.30 4.54
CA LEU A 173 4.33 -0.40 4.62
C LEU A 173 4.80 -1.82 4.97
N ASN A 174 4.05 -2.53 5.83
CA ASN A 174 4.27 -3.96 6.08
C ASN A 174 4.05 -4.78 4.81
N THR A 175 3.03 -4.45 4.01
CA THR A 175 2.75 -5.12 2.74
C THR A 175 3.91 -4.95 1.76
N LEU A 176 4.47 -3.74 1.63
CA LEU A 176 5.67 -3.52 0.82
C LEU A 176 6.84 -4.39 1.30
N THR A 177 7.04 -4.49 2.62
CA THR A 177 8.09 -5.35 3.21
C THR A 177 7.90 -6.81 2.79
N LEU A 178 6.67 -7.33 2.88
CA LEU A 178 6.34 -8.70 2.50
C LEU A 178 6.50 -8.94 0.99
N VAL A 179 6.14 -7.96 0.15
CA VAL A 179 6.39 -8.01 -1.30
C VAL A 179 7.87 -8.13 -1.59
N PHE A 180 8.71 -7.32 -0.93
CA PHE A 180 10.16 -7.39 -1.10
C PHE A 180 10.76 -8.69 -0.59
N GLN A 181 10.28 -9.24 0.52
CA GLN A 181 10.70 -10.55 1.02
C GLN A 181 10.31 -11.68 0.05
N ASN A 182 9.12 -11.61 -0.54
CA ASN A 182 8.64 -12.58 -1.52
C ASN A 182 9.46 -12.53 -2.81
N ASP A 183 9.75 -11.33 -3.32
CA ASP A 183 10.38 -11.16 -4.62
C ASP A 183 11.89 -11.17 -4.57
N PHE A 184 12.47 -10.60 -3.53
CA PHE A 184 13.90 -10.38 -3.45
C PHE A 184 14.53 -11.09 -2.25
N GLY A 185 13.81 -11.98 -1.58
CA GLY A 185 14.27 -12.68 -0.38
C GLY A 185 15.59 -13.44 -0.58
N GLU A 186 15.87 -13.93 -1.79
CA GLU A 186 17.16 -14.55 -2.09
C GLU A 186 18.33 -13.56 -2.11
N TYR A 187 18.08 -12.26 -2.35
CA TYR A 187 19.08 -11.18 -2.40
C TYR A 187 19.24 -10.39 -1.10
N LEU A 188 18.28 -10.49 -0.18
CA LEU A 188 18.25 -9.73 1.08
C LEU A 188 19.16 -10.33 2.17
#